data_AF-A0A221K2Q1-F1
#
_entry.id   AF-A0A221K2Q1-F1
#
_cell.length_a   1.000
_cell.length_b   1.000
_cell.length_c   1.000
_cell.angle_alpha   90.00
_cell.angle_beta   90.00
_cell.angle_gamma   90.00
#
_symmetry.space_group_name_H-M   'P 1'
#
loop_
_entity.id
_entity.type
_entity.pdbx_description
1 polymer ?
#
loop_
_entity_poly.entity_id
_entity_poly.type
_entity_poly.pdbx_seq_one_letter_code
_entity_poly.pdbx_strand_id
1 'polypeptide(L)'
;MIWNLPNTLTTLRLLAAPMVAVMFLFFPRFYADWFALVLFVGAAITDWFDGYLARAWKQQTKLGAMLDPIADKAMVVIALMVIIGFSSWKASLVLPATMILFREVFVSGLREFLGDVAGTLAVTKLAKWKTTLQMIAIAVLFSQGVFEHYSATAGGLGWKLMAARWSGGVGLVLLWAAAGLTLMTGWDYFRKALPHLKETV
;
A
#
# COMPACT_ATOMS: atom_id res chain seq x y z
N MET A 1 -11.12 5.70 -26.89
CA MET A 1 -11.42 4.33 -26.43
C MET A 1 -11.22 4.27 -24.92
N ILE A 2 -12.11 3.60 -24.19
CA ILE A 2 -12.08 3.51 -22.72
C ILE A 2 -10.93 2.59 -22.25
N TRP A 3 -10.54 1.64 -23.09
CA TRP A 3 -9.49 0.66 -22.84
C TRP A 3 -8.18 1.09 -23.49
N ASN A 4 -7.29 1.68 -22.68
CA ASN A 4 -5.91 1.94 -23.04
C ASN A 4 -5.01 1.08 -22.15
N LEU A 5 -3.73 0.92 -22.54
CA LEU A 5 -2.78 0.11 -21.79
C LEU A 5 -2.66 0.55 -20.30
N PRO A 6 -2.63 1.86 -19.95
CA PRO A 6 -2.63 2.29 -18.55
C PRO A 6 -3.89 1.85 -17.78
N ASN A 7 -5.08 2.03 -18.36
CA ASN A 7 -6.34 1.67 -17.70
C ASN A 7 -6.46 0.14 -17.47
N THR A 8 -5.90 -0.65 -18.39
CA THR A 8 -5.85 -2.11 -18.25
C THR A 8 -4.94 -2.50 -17.08
N LEU A 9 -3.78 -1.85 -16.94
CA LEU A 9 -2.86 -2.09 -15.82
C LEU A 9 -3.48 -1.71 -14.46
N THR A 10 -4.15 -0.56 -14.37
CA THR A 10 -4.89 -0.16 -13.15
C THR A 10 -5.98 -1.16 -12.79
N THR A 11 -6.75 -1.63 -13.79
CA THR A 11 -7.82 -2.61 -13.57
C THR A 11 -7.24 -3.96 -13.10
N LEU A 12 -6.13 -4.40 -13.70
CA LEU A 12 -5.41 -5.59 -13.26
C LEU A 12 -4.90 -5.44 -11.83
N ARG A 13 -4.39 -4.27 -11.43
CA ARG A 13 -3.98 -4.00 -10.02
C ARG A 13 -5.16 -4.12 -9.06
N LEU A 14 -6.31 -3.57 -9.43
CA LEU A 14 -7.51 -3.65 -8.61
C LEU A 14 -7.96 -5.11 -8.41
N LEU A 15 -7.85 -5.94 -9.45
CA LEU A 15 -8.11 -7.39 -9.35
C LEU A 15 -7.00 -8.15 -8.61
N ALA A 16 -5.75 -7.71 -8.73
CA ALA A 16 -4.59 -8.29 -8.06
C ALA A 16 -4.70 -8.11 -6.53
N ALA A 17 -5.23 -6.99 -6.05
CA ALA A 17 -5.37 -6.72 -4.61
C ALA A 17 -6.08 -7.85 -3.84
N PRO A 18 -7.32 -8.28 -4.18
CA PRO A 18 -7.96 -9.43 -3.52
C PRO A 18 -7.25 -10.75 -3.82
N MET A 19 -6.57 -10.89 -4.98
CA MET A 19 -5.79 -12.09 -5.28
C MET A 19 -4.68 -12.33 -4.26
N VAL A 20 -4.07 -11.28 -3.69
CA VAL A 20 -3.09 -11.41 -2.58
C VAL A 20 -3.70 -12.27 -1.46
N ALA A 21 -4.90 -11.94 -1.00
CA ALA A 21 -5.58 -12.68 0.06
C ALA A 21 -5.96 -14.11 -0.38
N VAL A 22 -6.45 -14.27 -1.61
CA VAL A 22 -6.78 -15.58 -2.19
C VAL A 22 -5.57 -16.50 -2.21
N MET A 23 -4.36 -16.00 -2.50
CA MET A 23 -3.15 -16.83 -2.49
C MET A 23 -2.95 -17.48 -1.11
N PHE A 24 -3.24 -16.78 -0.02
CA PHE A 24 -3.11 -17.32 1.33
C PHE A 24 -4.24 -18.23 1.78
N LEU A 25 -5.39 -18.21 1.11
CA LEU A 25 -6.53 -19.09 1.41
C LEU A 25 -6.44 -20.44 0.70
N PHE A 26 -5.90 -20.46 -0.53
CA PHE A 26 -5.92 -21.64 -1.39
C PHE A 26 -4.57 -22.34 -1.54
N PHE A 27 -3.46 -21.66 -1.24
CA PHE A 27 -2.12 -22.24 -1.36
C PHE A 27 -1.49 -22.50 0.01
N PRO A 28 -0.63 -23.54 0.11
CA PRO A 28 0.23 -23.71 1.27
C PRO A 28 1.05 -22.46 1.53
N ARG A 29 1.30 -22.16 2.80
CA ARG A 29 1.94 -20.91 3.26
C ARG A 29 3.21 -20.57 2.47
N PHE A 30 4.04 -21.57 2.22
CA PHE A 30 5.26 -21.45 1.42
C PHE A 30 5.04 -20.81 0.03
N TYR A 31 4.08 -21.32 -0.73
CA TYR A 31 3.77 -20.81 -2.07
C TYR A 31 3.01 -19.48 -1.99
N ALA A 32 2.13 -19.34 -1.00
CA ALA A 32 1.34 -18.13 -0.79
C ALA A 32 2.22 -16.90 -0.54
N ASP A 33 3.25 -17.02 0.31
CA ASP A 33 4.18 -15.93 0.60
C ASP A 33 4.94 -15.47 -0.67
N TRP A 34 5.38 -16.41 -1.51
CA TRP A 34 6.03 -16.11 -2.79
C TRP A 34 5.08 -15.45 -3.78
N PHE A 35 3.88 -16.01 -3.97
CA PHE A 35 2.90 -15.45 -4.90
C PHE A 35 2.46 -14.05 -4.47
N ALA A 36 2.21 -13.85 -3.17
CA ALA A 36 1.86 -12.54 -2.64
C ALA A 36 2.98 -11.51 -2.84
N LEU A 37 4.24 -11.89 -2.59
CA LEU A 37 5.38 -11.00 -2.82
C LEU A 37 5.50 -10.62 -4.30
N VAL A 38 5.48 -11.59 -5.21
CA VAL A 38 5.61 -11.36 -6.66
C VAL A 38 4.44 -10.51 -7.18
N LEU A 39 3.22 -10.83 -6.74
CA LEU A 39 2.02 -10.13 -7.17
C LEU A 39 1.99 -8.70 -6.62
N PHE A 40 2.36 -8.48 -5.36
CA PHE A 40 2.44 -7.15 -4.77
C PHE A 40 3.54 -6.29 -5.42
N VAL A 41 4.75 -6.83 -5.57
CA VAL A 41 5.87 -6.11 -6.21
C VAL A 41 5.56 -5.83 -7.68
N GLY A 42 5.00 -6.81 -8.41
CA GLY A 42 4.55 -6.62 -9.79
C GLY A 42 3.46 -5.55 -9.91
N ALA A 43 2.50 -5.53 -8.98
CA ALA A 43 1.46 -4.50 -8.93
C ALA A 43 2.02 -3.10 -8.64
N ALA A 44 3.04 -2.99 -7.77
CA ALA A 44 3.72 -1.74 -7.46
C ALA A 44 4.56 -1.22 -8.65
N ILE A 45 5.24 -2.11 -9.36
CA ILE A 45 6.03 -1.74 -10.56
C ILE A 45 5.10 -1.29 -11.69
N THR A 46 3.98 -2.00 -11.88
CA THR A 46 2.99 -1.62 -12.91
C THR A 46 2.33 -0.27 -12.63
N ASP A 47 2.19 0.15 -11.36
CA ASP A 47 1.69 1.50 -10.96
C ASP A 47 2.64 2.61 -11.37
N TRP A 48 3.93 2.34 -11.22
CA TRP A 48 4.90 3.31 -11.68
C TRP A 48 4.92 3.41 -13.21
N PHE A 49 4.74 2.26 -13.88
CA PHE A 49 4.79 2.18 -15.33
C PHE A 49 3.54 2.74 -16.02
N ASP A 50 2.33 2.46 -15.52
CA ASP A 50 1.09 2.99 -16.10
C ASP A 50 1.01 4.52 -15.96
N GLY A 51 1.45 5.08 -14.83
CA GLY A 51 1.54 6.52 -14.61
C GLY A 51 2.59 7.18 -15.49
N TYR A 52 3.71 6.50 -15.75
CA TYR A 52 4.72 6.95 -16.72
C TYR A 52 4.17 6.96 -18.15
N LEU A 53 3.57 5.85 -18.58
CA LEU A 53 3.02 5.70 -19.93
C LEU A 53 1.84 6.64 -20.19
N ALA A 54 0.95 6.84 -19.21
CA ALA A 54 -0.17 7.76 -19.34
C ALA A 54 0.30 9.21 -19.60
N ARG A 55 1.41 9.62 -18.96
CA ARG A 55 2.04 10.93 -19.20
C ARG A 55 2.80 10.97 -20.52
N ALA A 56 3.56 9.93 -20.85
CA ALA A 56 4.37 9.87 -22.06
C ALA A 56 3.51 9.83 -23.34
N TRP A 57 2.39 9.10 -23.31
CA TRP A 57 1.51 8.92 -24.47
C TRP A 57 0.30 9.86 -24.47
N LYS A 58 0.17 10.77 -23.50
CA LYS A 58 -0.98 11.68 -23.35
C LYS A 58 -2.33 10.95 -23.33
N GLN A 59 -2.36 9.70 -22.84
CA GLN A 59 -3.54 8.83 -22.80
C GLN A 59 -4.22 8.85 -21.41
N GLN A 60 -4.33 10.03 -20.80
CA GLN A 60 -5.04 10.17 -19.53
C GLN A 60 -6.55 10.08 -19.76
N THR A 61 -7.21 9.15 -19.07
CA THR A 61 -8.67 8.97 -19.15
C THR A 61 -9.31 9.29 -17.81
N LYS A 62 -10.55 9.78 -17.81
CA LYS A 62 -11.31 10.04 -16.58
C LYS A 62 -11.51 8.77 -15.75
N LEU A 63 -11.73 7.62 -16.40
CA LEU A 63 -11.89 6.33 -15.75
C LEU A 63 -10.61 5.88 -15.04
N GLY A 64 -9.46 5.93 -15.72
CA GLY A 64 -8.17 5.58 -15.11
C GLY A 64 -7.84 6.49 -13.92
N ALA A 65 -8.05 7.80 -14.06
CA ALA A 65 -7.85 8.76 -12.97
C ALA A 65 -8.73 8.50 -11.73
N MET A 66 -9.93 7.93 -11.94
CA MET A 66 -10.82 7.51 -10.85
C MET A 66 -10.39 6.18 -10.23
N LEU A 67 -9.96 5.21 -11.05
CA LEU A 67 -9.58 3.87 -10.60
C LEU A 67 -8.23 3.84 -9.88
N ASP A 68 -7.26 4.66 -10.29
CA ASP A 68 -5.90 4.66 -9.72
C ASP A 68 -5.90 4.84 -8.18
N PRO A 69 -6.55 5.87 -7.60
CA PRO A 69 -6.59 6.04 -6.14
C PRO A 69 -7.35 4.95 -5.39
N ILE A 70 -8.25 4.23 -6.08
CA ILE A 70 -9.01 3.12 -5.50
C ILE A 70 -8.13 1.87 -5.46
N ALA A 71 -7.48 1.55 -6.58
CA ALA A 71 -6.59 0.40 -6.70
C ALA A 71 -5.40 0.47 -5.74
N ASP A 72 -4.78 1.65 -5.59
CA ASP A 72 -3.66 1.88 -4.67
C ASP A 72 -4.05 1.59 -3.21
N LYS A 73 -5.15 2.19 -2.74
CA LYS A 73 -5.65 1.97 -1.37
C LYS A 73 -6.09 0.53 -1.14
N ALA A 74 -6.82 -0.06 -2.10
CA ALA A 74 -7.27 -1.44 -1.98
C ALA A 74 -6.08 -2.41 -1.83
N MET A 75 -5.03 -2.21 -2.62
CA MET A 75 -3.80 -3.02 -2.55
C MET A 75 -3.14 -2.92 -1.17
N VAL A 76 -2.95 -1.71 -0.66
CA VAL A 76 -2.38 -1.50 0.68
C VAL A 76 -3.25 -2.16 1.76
N VAL A 77 -4.55 -1.88 1.76
CA VAL A 77 -5.47 -2.31 2.81
C VAL A 77 -5.48 -3.83 2.90
N ILE A 78 -5.59 -4.51 1.75
CA ILE A 78 -5.63 -5.97 1.69
C ILE A 78 -4.26 -6.56 2.06
N ALA A 79 -3.15 -5.97 1.59
CA ALA A 79 -1.82 -6.44 1.95
C ALA A 79 -1.55 -6.35 3.46
N LEU A 80 -1.90 -5.22 4.11
CA LEU A 80 -1.75 -5.05 5.55
C LEU A 80 -2.66 -6.02 6.32
N MET A 81 -3.91 -6.21 5.88
CA MET A 81 -4.85 -7.15 6.48
C MET A 81 -4.29 -8.58 6.48
N VAL A 82 -3.75 -9.02 5.34
CA VAL A 82 -3.13 -10.33 5.19
C VAL A 82 -1.89 -10.45 6.09
N ILE A 83 -1.00 -9.46 6.08
CA ILE A 83 0.20 -9.48 6.94
C ILE A 83 -0.19 -9.61 8.42
N ILE A 84 -1.16 -8.84 8.89
CA ILE A 84 -1.63 -8.89 10.29
C ILE A 84 -2.27 -10.23 10.61
N GLY A 85 -3.18 -10.70 9.76
CA GLY A 85 -3.94 -11.93 9.97
C GLY A 85 -3.04 -13.16 10.13
N PHE A 86 -1.91 -13.17 9.43
CA PHE A 86 -0.93 -14.25 9.49
C PHE A 86 0.26 -13.99 10.40
N SER A 87 0.34 -12.82 11.04
CA SER A 87 1.39 -12.48 12.02
C SER A 87 0.92 -12.66 13.47
N SER A 88 -0.13 -13.44 13.71
CA SER A 88 -0.72 -13.65 15.05
C SER A 88 -1.09 -12.35 15.76
N TRP A 89 -1.51 -11.32 15.01
CA TRP A 89 -1.95 -10.04 15.58
C TRP A 89 -0.92 -9.36 16.49
N LYS A 90 0.38 -9.53 16.20
CA LYS A 90 1.46 -8.83 16.91
C LYS A 90 1.16 -7.33 16.99
N ALA A 91 1.09 -6.81 18.23
CA ALA A 91 0.77 -5.40 18.48
C ALA A 91 1.70 -4.42 17.74
N SER A 92 2.95 -4.82 17.54
CA SER A 92 3.95 -4.05 16.78
C SER A 92 3.56 -3.82 15.32
N LEU A 93 2.78 -4.70 14.69
CA LEU A 93 2.26 -4.57 13.32
C LEU A 93 0.85 -3.96 13.30
N VAL A 94 0.00 -4.37 14.25
CA VAL A 94 -1.40 -3.92 14.31
C VAL A 94 -1.50 -2.41 14.52
N LEU A 95 -0.69 -1.84 15.43
CA LEU A 95 -0.71 -0.40 15.72
C LEU A 95 -0.38 0.47 14.50
N PRO A 96 0.80 0.34 13.85
CA PRO A 96 1.13 1.19 12.71
C PRO A 96 0.20 0.95 11.51
N ALA A 97 -0.25 -0.29 11.29
CA ALA A 97 -1.23 -0.56 10.23
C ALA A 97 -2.57 0.12 10.51
N THR A 98 -3.06 0.10 11.76
CA THR A 98 -4.30 0.78 12.15
C THR A 98 -4.18 2.29 11.93
N MET A 99 -3.04 2.89 12.28
CA MET A 99 -2.77 4.32 12.03
C MET A 99 -2.81 4.65 10.53
N ILE A 100 -2.22 3.79 9.68
CA ILE A 100 -2.24 3.95 8.23
C ILE A 100 -3.68 3.85 7.70
N LEU A 101 -4.41 2.79 8.06
CA LEU A 101 -5.79 2.54 7.61
C LEU A 101 -6.74 3.66 8.04
N PHE A 102 -6.70 4.05 9.32
CA PHE A 102 -7.51 5.16 9.84
C PHE A 102 -7.30 6.42 9.01
N ARG A 103 -6.04 6.79 8.76
CA ARG A 103 -5.71 7.99 7.98
C ARG A 103 -6.15 7.84 6.53
N GLU A 104 -5.95 6.70 5.89
CA GLU A 104 -6.37 6.47 4.51
C GLU A 104 -7.86 6.67 4.33
N VAL A 105 -8.69 6.13 5.23
CA VAL A 105 -10.14 6.36 5.22
C VAL A 105 -10.46 7.81 5.54
N PHE A 106 -9.89 8.38 6.61
CA PHE A 106 -10.16 9.75 7.06
C PHE A 106 -9.85 10.81 5.99
N VAL A 107 -8.66 10.77 5.40
CA VAL A 107 -8.26 11.74 4.37
C VAL A 107 -9.06 11.53 3.07
N SER A 108 -9.48 10.30 2.77
CA SER A 108 -10.34 10.03 1.62
C SER A 108 -11.73 10.64 1.81
N GLY A 109 -12.36 10.39 2.95
CA GLY A 109 -13.67 10.98 3.28
C GLY A 109 -13.63 12.50 3.33
N LEU A 110 -12.57 13.08 3.90
CA LEU A 110 -12.38 14.52 3.94
C LEU A 110 -12.20 15.12 2.53
N ARG A 111 -11.47 14.44 1.66
CA ARG A 111 -11.29 14.88 0.26
C ARG A 111 -12.59 14.83 -0.52
N GLU A 112 -13.39 13.79 -0.29
CA GLU A 112 -14.68 13.64 -0.93
C GLU A 112 -15.67 14.70 -0.46
N PHE A 113 -15.70 14.99 0.84
CA PHE A 113 -16.52 16.06 1.42
C PHE A 113 -16.17 17.44 0.84
N LEU A 114 -14.88 17.74 0.68
CA LEU A 114 -14.41 19.03 0.15
C LEU A 114 -14.63 19.20 -1.35
N GLY A 115 -14.96 18.13 -2.09
CA GLY A 115 -15.20 18.18 -3.54
C GLY A 115 -14.09 18.88 -4.32
N ASP A 116 -14.47 19.87 -5.14
CA ASP A 116 -13.55 20.62 -6.01
C ASP A 116 -12.48 21.39 -5.25
N VAL A 117 -12.77 21.85 -4.02
CA VAL A 117 -11.82 22.57 -3.16
C VAL A 117 -10.66 21.66 -2.77
N ALA A 118 -10.90 20.35 -2.66
CA ALA A 118 -9.89 19.40 -2.24
C ALA A 118 -8.70 19.33 -3.20
N GLY A 119 -8.91 19.63 -4.49
CA GLY A 119 -7.86 19.68 -5.52
C GLY A 119 -6.93 20.88 -5.39
N THR A 120 -7.36 21.95 -4.70
CA THR A 120 -6.55 23.16 -4.44
C THR A 120 -5.59 22.98 -3.27
N LEU A 121 -5.80 21.95 -2.44
CA LEU A 121 -4.97 21.67 -1.28
C LEU A 121 -3.63 21.08 -1.71
N ALA A 122 -2.60 21.93 -1.72
CA ALA A 122 -1.26 21.55 -2.12
C ALA A 122 -0.72 20.34 -1.34
N VAL A 123 -0.39 19.28 -2.09
CA VAL A 123 0.19 18.05 -1.56
C VAL A 123 1.67 18.29 -1.23
N THR A 124 2.07 18.00 0.01
CA THR A 124 3.46 18.13 0.44
C THR A 124 4.35 17.05 -0.16
N LYS A 125 5.64 17.34 -0.36
CA LYS A 125 6.62 16.32 -0.80
C LYS A 125 6.69 15.13 0.16
N LEU A 126 6.43 15.35 1.45
CA LEU A 126 6.33 14.31 2.48
C LEU A 126 5.24 13.28 2.17
N ALA A 127 4.13 13.71 1.55
CA ALA A 127 3.06 12.81 1.17
C ALA A 127 3.41 11.88 -0.01
N LYS A 128 4.48 12.18 -0.77
CA LYS A 128 5.03 11.25 -1.77
C LYS A 128 5.95 10.21 -1.11
N TRP A 129 6.78 10.64 -0.17
CA TRP A 129 7.67 9.72 0.56
C TRP A 129 6.93 8.70 1.41
N LYS A 130 5.78 9.09 1.99
CA LYS A 130 4.98 8.15 2.80
C LYS A 130 4.55 6.91 2.00
N THR A 131 4.11 7.07 0.76
CA THR A 131 3.57 5.97 -0.05
C THR A 131 4.72 5.06 -0.50
N THR A 132 5.84 5.64 -0.92
CA THR A 132 7.05 4.87 -1.23
C THR A 132 7.51 4.04 -0.03
N LEU A 133 7.61 4.64 1.16
CA LEU A 133 8.00 3.93 2.37
C LEU A 133 7.01 2.83 2.75
N GLN A 134 5.71 3.08 2.59
CA GLN A 134 4.66 2.11 2.88
C GLN A 134 4.72 0.91 1.92
N MET A 135 4.89 1.14 0.62
CA MET A 135 5.02 0.07 -0.37
C MET A 135 6.29 -0.75 -0.14
N ILE A 136 7.42 -0.10 0.17
CA ILE A 136 8.66 -0.81 0.52
C ILE A 136 8.48 -1.61 1.81
N ALA A 137 7.86 -1.04 2.85
CA ALA A 137 7.61 -1.73 4.12
C ALA A 137 6.81 -3.02 3.90
N ILE A 138 5.71 -2.95 3.14
CA ILE A 138 4.85 -4.09 2.84
C ILE A 138 5.60 -5.15 2.03
N ALA A 139 6.36 -4.75 1.01
CA ALA A 139 7.16 -5.70 0.21
C ALA A 139 8.22 -6.43 1.07
N VAL A 140 8.91 -5.69 1.95
CA VAL A 140 9.90 -6.27 2.88
C VAL A 140 9.22 -7.21 3.87
N LEU A 141 8.04 -6.87 4.40
CA LEU A 141 7.28 -7.74 5.30
C LEU A 141 6.80 -9.03 4.60
N PHE A 142 6.38 -8.98 3.34
CA PHE A 142 6.09 -10.20 2.58
C PHE A 142 7.35 -11.05 2.36
N SER A 143 8.50 -10.42 2.06
CA SER A 143 9.76 -11.15 1.91
C SER A 143 10.19 -11.88 3.20
N GLN A 144 9.85 -11.34 4.38
CA GLN A 144 10.11 -12.02 5.65
C GLN A 144 9.41 -13.39 5.69
N GLY A 145 8.13 -13.45 5.31
CA GLY A 145 7.36 -14.69 5.27
C GLY A 145 8.04 -15.75 4.39
N VAL A 146 8.52 -15.31 3.21
CA VAL A 146 9.28 -16.16 2.28
C VAL A 146 10.56 -16.72 2.93
N PHE A 147 11.36 -15.88 3.58
CA PHE A 147 12.62 -16.31 4.21
C PHE A 147 12.38 -17.23 5.42
N GLU A 148 11.39 -16.94 6.24
CA GLU A 148 11.04 -17.71 7.44
C GLU A 148 10.62 -19.13 7.06
N HIS A 149 9.72 -19.29 6.09
CA HIS A 149 9.22 -20.60 5.67
C HIS A 149 10.24 -21.42 4.85
N TYR A 150 11.06 -20.77 4.03
CA TYR A 150 12.15 -21.43 3.32
C TYR A 150 13.23 -21.95 4.29
N SER A 151 13.50 -21.21 5.37
CA SER A 151 14.45 -21.64 6.40
C SER A 151 13.96 -22.86 7.20
N ALA A 152 12.66 -22.96 7.46
CA ALA A 152 12.05 -24.07 8.20
C ALA A 152 12.06 -25.40 7.41
N THR A 153 11.97 -25.33 6.08
CA THR A 153 11.86 -26.52 5.21
C THR A 153 13.23 -27.08 4.79
N ALA A 154 14.25 -26.22 4.65
CA ALA A 154 15.52 -26.59 4.03
C ALA A 154 16.64 -27.03 5.00
N GLY A 155 16.34 -27.25 6.29
CA GLY A 155 17.28 -27.85 7.26
C GLY A 155 18.66 -27.15 7.38
N GLY A 156 18.78 -25.87 7.00
CA GLY A 156 20.08 -25.30 6.69
C GLY A 156 20.18 -23.78 6.81
N LEU A 157 21.15 -23.40 7.66
CA LEU A 157 21.94 -22.17 7.71
C LEU A 157 21.34 -20.97 8.44
N GLY A 158 21.95 -20.66 9.58
CA GLY A 158 21.63 -19.50 10.44
C GLY A 158 21.65 -18.14 9.72
N TRP A 159 22.33 -17.99 8.57
CA TRP A 159 22.25 -16.75 7.78
C TRP A 159 20.85 -16.50 7.21
N LYS A 160 20.04 -17.54 6.93
CA LYS A 160 18.66 -17.38 6.45
C LYS A 160 17.71 -16.95 7.56
N LEU A 161 17.89 -17.52 8.76
CA LEU A 161 17.17 -17.08 9.96
C LEU A 161 17.56 -15.65 10.35
N MET A 162 18.84 -15.29 10.19
CA MET A 162 19.28 -13.90 10.31
C MET A 162 18.60 -13.03 9.25
N ALA A 163 18.61 -13.43 7.97
CA ALA A 163 17.94 -12.67 6.91
C ALA A 163 16.46 -12.45 7.19
N ALA A 164 15.72 -13.46 7.68
CA ALA A 164 14.33 -13.33 8.08
C ALA A 164 14.14 -12.37 9.27
N ARG A 165 15.00 -12.45 10.29
CA ARG A 165 14.95 -11.51 11.43
C ARG A 165 15.26 -10.07 11.01
N TRP A 166 16.27 -9.89 10.17
CA TRP A 166 16.66 -8.59 9.65
C TRP A 166 15.58 -8.00 8.74
N SER A 167 15.02 -8.79 7.81
CA SER A 167 13.94 -8.31 6.94
C SER A 167 12.69 -7.97 7.74
N GLY A 168 12.32 -8.78 8.74
CA GLY A 168 11.19 -8.47 9.62
C GLY A 168 11.40 -7.22 10.47
N GLY A 169 12.59 -7.05 11.05
CA GLY A 169 12.95 -5.85 11.81
C GLY A 169 12.93 -4.59 10.93
N VAL A 170 13.54 -4.66 9.74
CA VAL A 170 13.56 -3.54 8.78
C VAL A 170 12.15 -3.23 8.29
N GLY A 171 11.37 -4.23 7.90
CA GLY A 171 10.00 -4.05 7.45
C GLY A 171 9.12 -3.40 8.52
N LEU A 172 9.28 -3.80 9.78
CA LEU A 172 8.59 -3.21 10.91
C LEU A 172 8.98 -1.75 11.14
N VAL A 173 10.29 -1.45 11.15
CA VAL A 173 10.79 -0.07 11.31
C VAL A 173 10.28 0.83 10.18
N LEU A 174 10.31 0.34 8.94
CA LEU A 174 9.76 1.04 7.79
C LEU A 174 8.26 1.27 7.91
N LEU A 175 7.50 0.27 8.41
CA LEU A 175 6.06 0.42 8.62
C LEU A 175 5.75 1.48 9.68
N TRP A 176 6.51 1.53 10.78
CA TRP A 176 6.39 2.57 11.79
C TRP A 176 6.76 3.96 11.25
N ALA A 177 7.84 4.06 10.46
CA ALA A 177 8.21 5.30 9.79
C ALA A 177 7.11 5.76 8.82
N ALA A 178 6.54 4.83 8.04
CA ALA A 178 5.42 5.10 7.14
C ALA A 178 4.18 5.55 7.91
N ALA A 179 3.85 4.91 9.04
CA ALA A 179 2.74 5.30 9.89
C ALA A 179 2.91 6.71 10.47
N GLY A 180 4.11 7.04 10.97
CA GLY A 180 4.44 8.37 11.46
C GLY A 180 4.26 9.46 10.40
N LEU A 181 4.85 9.26 9.21
CA LEU A 181 4.68 10.17 8.08
C LEU A 181 3.23 10.27 7.61
N THR A 182 2.50 9.16 7.68
CA THR A 182 1.09 9.10 7.29
C THR A 182 0.23 9.96 8.22
N LEU A 183 0.46 9.89 9.53
CA LEU A 183 -0.22 10.77 10.50
C LEU A 183 0.18 12.23 10.33
N MET A 184 1.48 12.54 10.18
CA MET A 184 1.94 13.91 9.97
C MET A 184 1.29 14.55 8.74
N THR A 185 1.25 13.81 7.63
CA THR A 185 0.62 14.29 6.39
C THR A 185 -0.90 14.33 6.48
N GLY A 186 -1.52 13.44 7.26
CA GLY A 186 -2.96 13.47 7.54
C GLY A 186 -3.35 14.71 8.33
N TRP A 187 -2.55 15.05 9.35
CA TRP A 187 -2.74 16.23 10.17
C TRP A 187 -2.51 17.53 9.39
N ASP A 188 -1.48 17.60 8.55
CA ASP A 188 -1.25 18.74 7.64
C ASP A 188 -2.45 18.94 6.69
N TYR A 189 -2.97 17.85 6.11
CA TYR A 189 -4.15 17.92 5.25
C TYR A 189 -5.39 18.40 6.01
N PHE A 190 -5.64 17.87 7.21
CA PHE A 190 -6.75 18.29 8.06
C PHE A 190 -6.67 19.78 8.44
N ARG A 191 -5.48 20.27 8.80
CA ARG A 191 -5.26 21.69 9.09
C ARG A 191 -5.59 22.61 7.91
N LYS A 192 -5.24 22.19 6.69
CA LYS A 192 -5.57 22.92 5.46
C LYS A 192 -7.05 22.84 5.09
N ALA A 193 -7.73 21.76 5.49
CA ALA A 193 -9.16 21.59 5.30
C ALA A 193 -9.99 22.43 6.28
N LEU A 194 -9.56 22.61 7.52
CA LEU A 194 -10.28 23.31 8.60
C LEU A 194 -10.95 24.64 8.19
N PRO A 195 -10.30 25.57 7.45
CA PRO A 195 -10.92 26.81 7.02
C PRO A 195 -12.15 26.62 6.13
N HIS A 196 -12.17 25.54 5.34
CA HIS A 196 -13.25 25.21 4.40
C HIS A 196 -14.36 24.37 5.05
N LEU A 197 -14.13 23.87 6.27
CA LEU A 197 -15.13 23.14 7.06
C LEU A 197 -15.99 24.06 7.92
N LYS A 198 -15.59 25.33 8.08
CA LYS A 198 -16.38 26.31 8.83
C LYS A 198 -17.53 26.77 7.94
N GLU A 199 -18.76 26.56 8.38
CA GLU A 199 -19.93 27.19 7.78
C GLU A 199 -19.70 28.72 7.75
N THR A 200 -19.83 29.32 6.58
CA THR A 200 -20.09 30.75 6.48
C THR A 200 -21.50 30.96 7.05
N VAL A 201 -21.56 31.26 8.34
CA VAL A 201 -22.77 31.79 9.00
C VAL A 201 -23.05 33.19 8.46
#